data_AF-A0A7L4J8D6-F1
#
_entry.id   AF-A0A7L4J8D6-F1
#
_cell.length_a   1.000
_cell.length_b   1.000
_cell.length_c   1.000
_cell.angle_alpha   90.00
_cell.angle_beta   90.00
_cell.angle_gamma   90.00
#
_symmetry.space_group_name_H-M   'P 1'
#
loop_
_entity.id
_entity.type
_entity.pdbx_description
1 polymer ?
#
loop_
_entity_poly.entity_id
_entity_poly.type
_entity_poly.pdbx_seq_one_letter_code
_entity_poly.pdbx_strand_id
1 'polypeptide(L)'
;RPHSRPRHPGIRTMLPLLLLLLPSAHGIAQLRYRPALTTEPVLEGVRTTSTFVVDQPRCVFKDYNNAVIWLVVALDQAASSFNNTERPGTPETAFQGFPNPVRAYMTLNATLGSYPCPKPDGEIAVLRVGSETSCIHDPARPTCNGPLPGPGPYRVKFLALEGSVPVAETAWSMPITL
;
A
#
# COMPACT_ATOMS: atom_id res chain seq x y z
N ARG A 1 -18.60 -67.77 43.35
CA ARG A 1 -17.71 -66.72 42.79
C ARG A 1 -16.56 -67.46 42.12
N PRO A 2 -16.24 -67.25 40.82
CA PRO A 2 -16.03 -65.94 40.20
C PRO A 2 -16.70 -65.68 38.82
N HIS A 3 -17.06 -64.41 38.66
CA HIS A 3 -17.02 -63.52 37.49
C HIS A 3 -17.14 -64.05 36.05
N SER A 4 -18.35 -63.86 35.50
CA SER A 4 -18.61 -63.66 34.08
C SER A 4 -18.02 -62.32 33.60
N ARG A 5 -17.21 -62.32 32.54
CA ARG A 5 -16.80 -61.10 31.80
C ARG A 5 -17.83 -60.80 30.70
N PRO A 6 -18.38 -59.58 30.59
CA PRO A 6 -19.06 -59.15 29.38
C PRO A 6 -18.05 -58.52 28.40
N ARG A 7 -18.20 -58.86 27.11
CA ARG A 7 -17.53 -58.20 25.98
C ARG A 7 -18.20 -56.85 25.73
N HIS A 8 -17.42 -55.78 25.64
CA HIS A 8 -17.90 -54.48 25.19
C HIS A 8 -18.05 -54.46 23.65
N PRO A 9 -19.19 -54.01 23.10
CA PRO A 9 -19.34 -53.78 21.67
C PRO A 9 -18.73 -52.42 21.28
N GLY A 10 -17.98 -52.42 20.18
CA GLY A 10 -17.28 -51.26 19.66
C GLY A 10 -18.22 -50.12 19.26
N ILE A 11 -17.89 -48.92 19.74
CA ILE A 11 -18.53 -47.66 19.36
C ILE A 11 -18.02 -47.29 17.96
N ARG A 12 -18.91 -47.34 16.97
CA ARG A 12 -18.68 -46.75 15.64
C ARG A 12 -18.91 -45.25 15.74
N THR A 13 -17.84 -44.48 15.85
CA THR A 13 -17.88 -43.01 15.79
C THR A 13 -18.02 -42.60 14.32
N MET A 14 -19.20 -42.12 13.91
CA MET A 14 -19.36 -41.37 12.67
C MET A 14 -18.71 -39.99 12.83
N LEU A 15 -17.69 -39.72 12.02
CA LEU A 15 -17.01 -38.42 11.93
C LEU A 15 -17.84 -37.52 11.00
N PRO A 16 -18.45 -36.42 11.46
CA PRO A 16 -19.18 -35.51 10.57
C PRO A 16 -18.18 -34.69 9.75
N LEU A 17 -18.36 -34.74 8.43
CA LEU A 17 -17.57 -34.02 7.42
C LEU A 17 -17.88 -32.52 7.46
N LEU A 18 -17.28 -31.77 8.41
CA LEU A 18 -17.43 -30.32 8.54
C LEU A 18 -16.12 -29.61 8.14
N LEU A 19 -15.83 -29.52 6.83
CA LEU A 19 -14.51 -29.08 6.35
C LEU A 19 -14.50 -28.12 5.13
N LEU A 20 -15.51 -27.28 4.92
CA LEU A 20 -15.56 -26.43 3.71
C LEU A 20 -16.07 -24.99 3.91
N LEU A 21 -15.64 -24.30 4.96
CA LEU A 21 -15.74 -22.83 5.04
C LEU A 21 -14.42 -22.24 5.56
N LEU A 22 -13.31 -22.57 4.90
CA LEU A 22 -12.10 -21.76 5.04
C LEU A 22 -12.26 -20.56 4.11
N PRO A 23 -12.41 -19.32 4.63
CA PRO A 23 -12.26 -18.16 3.77
C PRO A 23 -10.86 -18.25 3.14
N SER A 24 -10.80 -18.25 1.81
CA SER A 24 -9.54 -18.17 1.09
C SER A 24 -8.83 -16.89 1.53
N ALA A 25 -7.87 -17.03 2.45
CA ALA A 25 -6.97 -15.96 2.84
C ALA A 25 -6.05 -15.68 1.65
N HIS A 26 -6.57 -14.97 0.66
CA HIS A 26 -5.75 -14.43 -0.41
C HIS A 26 -4.87 -13.35 0.23
N GLY A 27 -3.62 -13.73 0.55
CA GLY A 27 -2.62 -12.77 0.99
C GLY A 27 -2.41 -11.66 -0.05
N ILE A 28 -1.90 -10.52 0.39
CA ILE A 28 -1.60 -9.38 -0.48
C ILE A 28 -0.56 -9.81 -1.54
N ALA A 29 -0.90 -9.65 -2.82
CA ALA A 29 0.00 -10.01 -3.90
C ALA A 29 1.22 -9.07 -3.95
N GLN A 30 2.43 -9.65 -4.00
CA GLN A 30 3.68 -8.90 -4.06
C GLN A 30 4.12 -8.71 -5.50
N LEU A 31 4.06 -7.48 -5.99
CA LEU A 31 4.49 -7.11 -7.34
C LEU A 31 5.98 -6.73 -7.34
N ARG A 32 6.71 -7.18 -8.38
CA ARG A 32 8.15 -6.95 -8.49
C ARG A 32 8.54 -5.50 -8.77
N TYR A 33 7.59 -4.67 -9.19
CA TYR A 33 7.83 -3.26 -9.48
C TYR A 33 8.39 -2.56 -8.24
N ARG A 34 9.34 -1.64 -8.45
CA ARG A 34 9.93 -0.82 -7.40
C ARG A 34 9.84 0.63 -7.85
N PRO A 35 9.12 1.51 -7.12
CA PRO A 35 9.12 2.93 -7.45
C PRO A 35 10.53 3.51 -7.36
N ALA A 36 10.83 4.42 -8.28
CA ALA A 36 12.08 5.14 -8.33
C ALA A 36 11.79 6.59 -8.69
N LEU A 37 12.78 7.45 -8.45
CA LEU A 37 12.71 8.82 -8.94
C LEU A 37 12.69 8.82 -10.46
N THR A 38 11.89 9.71 -11.03
CA THR A 38 11.82 9.86 -12.46
C THR A 38 13.18 10.25 -13.03
N THR A 39 13.60 9.51 -14.04
CA THR A 39 14.81 9.79 -14.84
C THR A 39 14.46 10.11 -16.29
N GLU A 40 13.27 9.72 -16.75
CA GLU A 40 12.77 10.00 -18.10
C GLU A 40 11.29 10.41 -18.05
N PRO A 41 10.91 11.59 -18.58
CA PRO A 41 11.81 12.60 -19.17
C PRO A 41 12.76 13.21 -18.12
N VAL A 42 13.85 13.82 -18.58
CA VAL A 42 14.73 14.60 -17.70
C VAL A 42 13.96 15.82 -17.23
N LEU A 43 13.69 15.89 -15.92
CA LEU A 43 12.97 16.98 -15.30
C LEU A 43 13.91 17.80 -14.43
N GLU A 44 13.76 19.11 -14.48
CA GLU A 44 14.30 19.98 -13.43
C GLU A 44 13.47 19.84 -12.16
N GLY A 45 14.10 19.97 -10.99
CA GLY A 45 13.41 19.87 -9.71
C GLY A 45 12.74 18.51 -9.46
N VAL A 46 13.38 17.41 -9.91
CA VAL A 46 13.02 16.03 -9.51
C VAL A 46 13.00 15.90 -8.00
N ARG A 47 13.85 16.67 -7.30
CA ARG A 47 13.82 16.89 -5.87
C ARG A 47 13.80 18.39 -5.59
N THR A 48 13.08 18.78 -4.56
CA THR A 48 13.13 20.11 -3.94
C THR A 48 13.21 19.91 -2.43
N THR A 49 13.33 20.98 -1.65
CA THR A 49 13.37 20.93 -0.19
C THR A 49 12.18 20.21 0.48
N SER A 50 11.06 20.01 -0.22
CA SER A 50 9.84 19.40 0.32
C SER A 50 9.10 18.49 -0.66
N THR A 51 9.65 18.23 -1.86
CA THR A 51 8.98 17.40 -2.88
C THR A 51 9.96 16.50 -3.60
N PHE A 52 9.46 15.40 -4.14
CA PHE A 52 10.19 14.61 -5.13
C PHE A 52 9.25 14.04 -6.20
N VAL A 53 9.81 13.58 -7.31
CA VAL A 53 9.05 13.07 -8.46
C VAL A 53 9.37 11.60 -8.69
N VAL A 54 8.33 10.76 -8.75
CA VAL A 54 8.42 9.33 -9.12
C VAL A 54 7.59 9.03 -10.35
N ASP A 55 7.90 7.94 -11.03
CA ASP A 55 7.11 7.49 -12.18
C ASP A 55 5.72 7.00 -11.73
N GLN A 56 4.71 7.20 -12.59
CA GLN A 56 3.40 6.56 -12.40
C GLN A 56 3.54 5.03 -12.50
N PRO A 57 2.77 4.24 -11.74
CA PRO A 57 2.84 2.78 -11.75
C PRO A 57 2.11 2.16 -12.97
N ARG A 58 2.39 2.67 -14.16
CA ARG A 58 1.76 2.21 -15.42
C ARG A 58 2.14 0.76 -15.71
N CYS A 59 1.16 0.00 -16.19
CA CYS A 59 1.29 -1.43 -16.50
C CYS A 59 1.62 -2.33 -15.28
N VAL A 60 1.61 -1.81 -14.05
CA VAL A 60 1.94 -2.56 -12.83
C VAL A 60 0.72 -3.33 -12.29
N PHE A 61 -0.44 -2.68 -12.23
CA PHE A 61 -1.65 -3.19 -11.58
C PHE A 61 -2.72 -3.68 -12.57
N LYS A 62 -2.32 -4.19 -13.74
CA LYS A 62 -3.22 -4.57 -14.85
C LYS A 62 -4.31 -5.61 -14.48
N ASP A 63 -4.05 -6.43 -13.46
CA ASP A 63 -4.95 -7.50 -13.02
C ASP A 63 -5.85 -7.07 -11.83
N TYR A 64 -5.81 -5.79 -11.43
CA TYR A 64 -6.49 -5.24 -10.24
C TYR A 64 -7.45 -4.09 -10.61
N ASN A 65 -8.31 -4.30 -11.61
CA ASN A 65 -9.14 -3.25 -12.22
C ASN A 65 -10.13 -2.55 -11.27
N ASN A 66 -10.54 -3.22 -10.19
CA ASN A 66 -11.48 -2.67 -9.20
C ASN A 66 -10.77 -1.92 -8.07
N ALA A 67 -9.44 -1.94 -8.04
CA ALA A 67 -8.67 -1.36 -6.96
C ALA A 67 -8.43 0.13 -7.17
N VAL A 68 -8.36 0.85 -6.06
CA VAL A 68 -7.77 2.18 -5.97
C VAL A 68 -6.31 2.02 -5.60
N ILE A 69 -5.42 2.60 -6.40
CA ILE A 69 -3.98 2.58 -6.21
C ILE A 69 -3.61 3.79 -5.35
N TRP A 70 -2.96 3.53 -4.22
CA TRP A 70 -2.48 4.52 -3.28
C TRP A 70 -0.95 4.58 -3.31
N LEU A 71 -0.38 5.77 -3.16
CA LEU A 71 1.03 5.92 -2.85
C LEU A 71 1.19 5.97 -1.32
N VAL A 72 1.95 5.03 -0.77
CA VAL A 72 2.40 5.08 0.62
C VAL A 72 3.71 5.85 0.66
N VAL A 73 3.80 6.87 1.51
CA VAL A 73 5.02 7.63 1.78
C VAL A 73 5.41 7.40 3.23
N ALA A 74 6.61 6.90 3.47
CA ALA A 74 7.09 6.55 4.80
C ALA A 74 8.47 7.15 5.07
N LEU A 75 8.78 7.37 6.35
CA LEU A 75 10.18 7.49 6.76
C LEU A 75 10.91 6.16 6.48
N ASP A 76 12.17 6.22 6.05
CA ASP A 76 12.99 5.03 5.75
C ASP A 76 12.91 3.96 6.86
N GLN A 77 13.12 4.40 8.11
CA GLN A 77 13.08 3.58 9.32
C GLN A 77 11.69 3.02 9.69
N ALA A 78 10.60 3.47 9.06
CA ALA A 78 9.24 3.01 9.32
C ALA A 78 8.68 2.12 8.19
N ALA A 79 9.36 2.06 7.03
CA ALA A 79 8.87 1.34 5.86
C ALA A 79 8.71 -0.18 6.10
N SER A 80 9.64 -0.80 6.83
CA SER A 80 9.61 -2.24 7.11
C SER A 80 8.52 -2.67 8.08
N SER A 81 8.03 -1.75 8.92
CA SER A 81 7.00 -2.00 9.92
C SER A 81 5.63 -1.43 9.53
N PHE A 82 5.48 -0.92 8.30
CA PHE A 82 4.22 -0.36 7.84
C PHE A 82 3.14 -1.44 7.75
N ASN A 83 1.99 -1.20 8.38
CA ASN A 83 0.86 -2.11 8.33
C ASN A 83 -0.03 -1.82 7.10
N ASN A 84 -0.03 -2.73 6.13
CA ASN A 84 -0.83 -2.59 4.91
C ASN A 84 -2.35 -2.72 5.13
N THR A 85 -2.79 -3.17 6.31
CA THR A 85 -4.21 -3.24 6.62
C THR A 85 -4.77 -1.91 7.10
N GLU A 86 -3.93 -0.90 7.33
CA GLU A 86 -4.39 0.44 7.71
C GLU A 86 -5.15 1.09 6.56
N ARG A 87 -6.21 1.81 6.90
CA ARG A 87 -7.03 2.49 5.89
C ARG A 87 -6.44 3.87 5.61
N PRO A 88 -6.48 4.36 4.36
CA PRO A 88 -6.04 5.70 4.05
C PRO A 88 -6.77 6.77 4.87
N GLY A 89 -6.01 7.69 5.46
CA GLY A 89 -6.55 8.85 6.17
C GLY A 89 -7.03 8.60 7.60
N THR A 90 -6.78 7.41 8.16
CA THR A 90 -6.95 7.16 9.60
C THR A 90 -5.86 7.88 10.40
N PRO A 91 -5.99 8.02 11.73
CA PRO A 91 -4.94 8.61 12.57
C PRO A 91 -3.54 8.00 12.39
N GLU A 92 -3.46 6.74 11.95
CA GLU A 92 -2.22 6.00 11.71
C GLU A 92 -1.59 6.29 10.34
N THR A 93 -2.35 6.84 9.38
CA THR A 93 -1.91 7.05 7.98
C THR A 93 -2.28 8.43 7.41
N ALA A 94 -2.72 9.37 8.25
CA ALA A 94 -3.05 10.72 7.85
C ALA A 94 -1.80 11.61 7.71
N PHE A 95 -1.78 12.45 6.67
CA PHE A 95 -0.69 13.39 6.42
C PHE A 95 -0.45 14.37 7.58
N GLN A 96 -1.51 14.82 8.26
CA GLN A 96 -1.42 15.87 9.29
C GLN A 96 -0.64 15.44 10.53
N GLY A 97 -0.52 14.13 10.77
CA GLY A 97 0.34 13.59 11.83
C GLY A 97 1.76 13.28 11.36
N PHE A 98 2.09 13.44 10.08
CA PHE A 98 3.38 13.08 9.52
C PHE A 98 4.40 14.21 9.77
N PRO A 99 5.62 13.92 10.29
CA PRO A 99 6.25 12.61 10.47
C PRO A 99 6.18 12.07 11.91
N ASN A 100 5.49 12.76 12.82
CA ASN A 100 5.35 12.41 14.24
C ASN A 100 3.98 12.87 14.76
N PRO A 101 3.11 11.97 15.28
CA PRO A 101 3.36 10.54 15.56
C PRO A 101 3.26 9.61 14.35
N VAL A 102 2.74 10.08 13.21
CA VAL A 102 2.51 9.25 12.03
C VAL A 102 3.79 9.11 11.22
N ARG A 103 4.26 7.88 11.03
CA ARG A 103 5.57 7.63 10.37
C ARG A 103 5.45 7.23 8.90
N ALA A 104 4.23 7.03 8.43
CA ALA A 104 3.88 6.79 7.04
C ALA A 104 2.44 7.22 6.78
N TYR A 105 2.17 7.80 5.61
CA TYR A 105 0.83 8.24 5.22
C TYR A 105 0.50 7.76 3.81
N MET A 106 -0.78 7.76 3.46
CA MET A 106 -1.27 7.39 2.14
C MET A 106 -1.81 8.60 1.38
N THR A 107 -1.41 8.75 0.12
CA THR A 107 -1.81 9.88 -0.72
C THR A 107 -1.89 9.49 -2.20
N LEU A 108 -2.20 10.47 -3.06
CA LEU A 108 -2.21 10.36 -4.53
C LEU A 108 -3.00 9.13 -5.01
N ASN A 109 -4.23 9.00 -4.51
CA ASN A 109 -5.09 7.90 -4.90
C ASN A 109 -5.54 8.04 -6.37
N ALA A 110 -5.59 6.91 -7.08
CA ALA A 110 -6.04 6.90 -8.45
C ALA A 110 -6.61 5.53 -8.82
N THR A 111 -7.58 5.50 -9.72
CA THR A 111 -8.01 4.24 -10.34
C THR A 111 -7.03 3.85 -11.45
N LEU A 112 -7.06 2.60 -11.89
CA LEU A 112 -6.18 2.14 -12.97
C LEU A 112 -6.34 2.95 -14.27
N GLY A 113 -7.54 3.48 -14.53
CA GLY A 113 -7.81 4.33 -15.69
C GLY A 113 -6.99 5.63 -15.73
N SER A 114 -6.51 6.10 -14.57
CA SER A 114 -5.60 7.26 -14.48
C SER A 114 -4.16 6.94 -14.88
N TYR A 115 -3.82 5.65 -15.04
CA TYR A 115 -2.49 5.18 -15.44
C TYR A 115 -2.55 4.37 -16.75
N PRO A 116 -2.95 4.99 -17.88
CA PRO A 116 -3.06 4.27 -19.15
C PRO A 116 -1.75 3.59 -19.53
N CYS A 117 -1.87 2.38 -20.07
CA CYS A 117 -0.75 1.51 -20.45
C CYS A 117 -0.89 1.12 -21.94
N PRO A 118 0.14 1.30 -22.78
CA PRO A 118 1.46 1.86 -22.47
C PRO A 118 1.39 3.38 -22.20
N LYS A 119 2.50 3.94 -21.67
CA LYS A 119 2.68 5.39 -21.60
C LYS A 119 2.72 5.96 -23.02
N PRO A 120 1.83 6.90 -23.38
CA PRO A 120 1.91 7.61 -24.66
C PRO A 120 3.25 8.31 -24.87
N ASP A 121 3.67 8.38 -26.13
CA ASP A 121 4.90 9.07 -26.52
C ASP A 121 4.77 10.58 -26.21
N GLY A 122 5.85 11.16 -25.68
CA GLY A 122 5.88 12.57 -25.28
C GLY A 122 5.12 12.92 -24.00
N GLU A 123 4.37 11.99 -23.39
CA GLU A 123 3.67 12.26 -22.13
C GLU A 123 4.61 12.24 -20.92
N ILE A 124 4.48 13.26 -20.06
CA ILE A 124 5.13 13.35 -18.75
C ILE A 124 4.26 12.62 -17.71
N ALA A 125 4.46 11.31 -17.60
CA ALA A 125 3.66 10.44 -16.72
C ALA A 125 4.32 10.26 -15.34
N VAL A 126 4.30 11.30 -14.53
CA VAL A 126 4.95 11.34 -13.21
C VAL A 126 3.98 11.64 -12.08
N LEU A 127 4.41 11.38 -10.85
CA LEU A 127 3.75 11.75 -9.61
C LEU A 127 4.72 12.58 -8.78
N ARG A 128 4.37 13.84 -8.51
CA ARG A 128 5.12 14.68 -7.57
C ARG A 128 4.56 14.49 -6.17
N VAL A 129 5.36 13.94 -5.26
CA VAL A 129 5.02 13.83 -3.84
C VAL A 129 5.26 15.18 -3.16
N GLY A 130 4.30 15.60 -2.35
CA GLY A 130 4.36 16.82 -1.55
C GLY A 130 3.92 18.11 -2.25
N SER A 131 3.16 18.03 -3.34
CA SER A 131 2.83 19.21 -4.17
C SER A 131 1.67 20.08 -3.65
N GLU A 132 0.89 19.63 -2.67
CA GLU A 132 -0.30 20.34 -2.20
C GLU A 132 -0.01 21.18 -0.94
N THR A 133 0.48 22.40 -1.10
CA THR A 133 0.84 23.26 0.05
C THR A 133 -0.32 23.58 0.99
N SER A 134 -1.56 23.60 0.49
CA SER A 134 -2.76 23.83 1.30
C SER A 134 -3.03 22.72 2.32
N CYS A 135 -2.45 21.52 2.15
CA CYS A 135 -2.58 20.39 3.07
C CYS A 135 -2.20 20.69 4.51
N ILE A 136 -1.16 21.51 4.69
CA ILE A 136 -0.60 21.79 6.02
C ILE A 136 -1.66 22.42 6.94
N HIS A 137 -2.62 23.14 6.36
CA HIS A 137 -3.64 23.87 7.09
C HIS A 137 -5.04 23.28 6.95
N ASP A 138 -5.17 22.10 6.32
CA ASP A 138 -6.46 21.49 6.02
C ASP A 138 -6.59 20.09 6.63
N PRO A 139 -7.02 20.00 7.91
CA PRO A 139 -7.22 18.71 8.58
C PRO A 139 -8.42 17.93 8.04
N ALA A 140 -9.28 18.52 7.21
CA ALA A 140 -10.42 17.82 6.62
C ALA A 140 -10.00 16.90 5.46
N ARG A 141 -8.76 17.02 4.96
CA ARG A 141 -8.21 16.19 3.88
C ARG A 141 -7.02 15.34 4.37
N PRO A 142 -7.26 14.23 5.09
CA PRO A 142 -6.18 13.46 5.71
C PRO A 142 -5.28 12.70 4.75
N THR A 143 -5.71 12.52 3.51
CA THR A 143 -4.99 11.80 2.45
C THR A 143 -4.34 12.72 1.41
N CYS A 144 -4.34 14.03 1.64
CA CYS A 144 -3.83 14.99 0.66
C CYS A 144 -2.31 14.91 0.50
N ASN A 145 -1.78 15.38 -0.63
CA ASN A 145 -0.37 15.23 -0.99
C ASN A 145 0.50 16.39 -0.45
N GLY A 146 0.53 16.55 0.87
CA GLY A 146 1.14 17.70 1.51
C GLY A 146 2.68 17.69 1.52
N PRO A 147 3.33 18.87 1.59
CA PRO A 147 4.78 18.99 1.48
C PRO A 147 5.52 18.18 2.53
N LEU A 148 6.65 17.59 2.14
CA LEU A 148 7.47 16.80 3.05
C LEU A 148 8.17 17.71 4.06
N PRO A 149 8.23 17.31 5.34
CA PRO A 149 8.63 18.18 6.45
C PRO A 149 10.15 18.40 6.56
N GLY A 150 10.98 17.70 5.77
CA GLY A 150 12.43 17.80 5.85
C GLY A 150 13.15 16.94 4.79
N PRO A 151 14.47 16.73 4.93
CA PRO A 151 15.26 16.04 3.90
C PRO A 151 15.03 14.52 3.81
N GLY A 152 14.33 13.91 4.78
CA GLY A 152 14.14 12.45 4.84
C GLY A 152 15.28 11.72 5.58
N PRO A 153 15.65 10.49 5.18
CA PRO A 153 15.23 9.81 3.95
C PRO A 153 13.80 9.23 4.01
N TYR A 154 13.14 9.25 2.85
CA TYR A 154 11.80 8.71 2.62
C TYR A 154 11.84 7.42 1.80
N ARG A 155 10.81 6.61 1.92
CA ARG A 155 10.53 5.50 0.99
C ARG A 155 9.10 5.57 0.51
N VAL A 156 8.89 5.06 -0.69
CA VAL A 156 7.54 4.92 -1.26
C VAL A 156 7.27 3.53 -1.80
N LYS A 157 6.00 3.14 -1.76
CA LYS A 157 5.47 1.98 -2.48
C LYS A 157 4.05 2.28 -2.95
N PHE A 158 3.56 1.52 -3.91
CA PHE A 158 2.16 1.55 -4.28
C PHE A 158 1.41 0.40 -3.60
N LEU A 159 0.21 0.70 -3.12
CA LEU A 159 -0.71 -0.26 -2.50
C LEU A 159 -2.06 -0.19 -3.22
N ALA A 160 -2.54 -1.32 -3.73
CA ALA A 160 -3.84 -1.43 -4.36
C ALA A 160 -4.87 -1.91 -3.32
N LEU A 161 -5.94 -1.14 -3.18
CA LEU A 161 -7.04 -1.40 -2.25
C LEU A 161 -8.35 -1.60 -3.01
N GLU A 162 -9.03 -2.72 -2.79
CA GLU A 162 -10.43 -2.89 -3.16
C GLU A 162 -11.32 -2.48 -1.98
N GLY A 163 -11.88 -1.28 -2.06
CA GLY A 163 -12.50 -0.60 -0.93
C GLY A 163 -11.47 -0.27 0.15
N SER A 164 -11.29 -1.16 1.13
CA SER A 164 -10.27 -1.02 2.18
C SER A 164 -9.50 -2.30 2.44
N VAL A 165 -9.66 -3.28 1.55
CA VAL A 165 -8.93 -4.54 1.61
C VAL A 165 -7.70 -4.42 0.70
N PRO A 166 -6.48 -4.59 1.23
CA PRO A 166 -5.28 -4.62 0.39
C PRO A 166 -5.25 -5.88 -0.46
N VAL A 167 -5.10 -5.71 -1.78
CA VAL A 167 -5.10 -6.82 -2.75
C VAL A 167 -3.75 -7.01 -3.43
N ALA A 168 -2.95 -5.94 -3.57
CA ALA A 168 -1.60 -6.01 -4.14
C ALA A 168 -0.73 -4.86 -3.64
N GLU A 169 0.58 -5.05 -3.65
CA GLU A 169 1.56 -4.00 -3.35
C GLU A 169 2.83 -4.14 -4.18
N THR A 170 3.57 -3.05 -4.32
CA THR A 170 4.90 -3.05 -4.94
C THR A 170 5.99 -3.18 -3.88
N ALA A 171 7.22 -3.48 -4.30
CA ALA A 171 8.38 -3.31 -3.44
C ALA A 171 8.52 -1.83 -3.00
N TRP A 172 9.12 -1.61 -1.83
CA TRP A 172 9.57 -0.28 -1.42
C TRP A 172 10.69 0.23 -2.33
N SER A 173 10.67 1.54 -2.60
CA SER A 173 11.79 2.24 -3.25
C SER A 173 13.09 2.12 -2.46
N MET A 174 14.18 2.48 -3.11
CA MET A 174 15.39 2.87 -2.39
C MET A 174 15.11 4.12 -1.54
N PRO A 175 15.89 4.39 -0.48
CA PRO A 175 15.77 5.63 0.28
C PRO A 175 15.93 6.87 -0.61
N ILE A 176 15.05 7.85 -0.43
CA ILE A 176 15.02 9.11 -1.16
C ILE A 176 15.31 10.24 -0.17
N THR A 177 16.43 10.91 -0.36
CA THR A 177 16.77 12.16 0.34
C THR A 177 16.44 13.34 -0.56
N LEU A 178 15.84 14.40 -0.03
CA LEU A 178 15.48 15.59 -0.79
C LEU A 178 16.66 16.52 -1.06
#